data_AF-A0A9Q9C5C2-F1
#
_entry.id   AF-A0A9Q9C5C2-F1
#
_cell.length_a   1.000
_cell.length_b   1.000
_cell.length_c   1.000
_cell.angle_alpha   90.00
_cell.angle_beta   90.00
_cell.angle_gamma   90.00
#
_symmetry.space_group_name_H-M   'P 1'
#
loop_
_entity.id
_entity.type
_entity.pdbx_description
1 polymer ?
#
loop_
_entity_poly.entity_id
_entity_poly.type
_entity_poly.pdbx_seq_one_letter_code
_entity_poly.pdbx_strand_id
1 'polypeptide(L)'
;MRETGESLKDALDLKIFTNKRICIDEVLPQNVDFLVLDLSSALGLSIFTFRETASHYRKIASMQGKKVVVRSIYDGGYIESGIIDDVWSATNMCECRVDGMVWTYRSGTCKKSNWYEYDIIIRVLPLDSGVSTDVDGTILIFDRERKYAELRYKVLRSRTAYYTQ
;
A
#
# COMPACT_ATOMS: atom_id res chain seq x y z
N MET A 1 3.49 24.98 -2.77
CA MET A 1 4.64 24.05 -2.98
C MET A 1 4.79 23.80 -4.48
N ARG A 2 6.00 23.72 -5.05
CA ARG A 2 6.16 23.38 -6.48
C ARG A 2 5.55 22.01 -6.74
N GLU A 3 4.81 21.86 -7.84
CA GLU A 3 4.15 20.62 -8.29
C GLU A 3 5.12 19.45 -8.58
N THR A 4 6.39 19.53 -8.19
CA THR A 4 7.42 18.56 -8.52
C THR A 4 7.62 17.58 -7.35
N GLY A 5 6.56 16.87 -6.94
CA GLY A 5 6.74 15.69 -6.10
C GLY A 5 7.32 14.53 -6.90
N GLU A 6 8.04 13.66 -6.19
CA GLU A 6 8.79 12.53 -6.73
C GLU A 6 7.91 11.29 -6.93
N SER A 7 8.37 10.32 -7.73
CA SER A 7 7.77 8.99 -7.76
C SER A 7 8.20 8.18 -6.53
N LEU A 8 7.48 7.10 -6.21
CA LEU A 8 7.86 6.24 -5.07
C LEU A 8 9.29 5.71 -5.19
N LYS A 9 9.77 5.38 -6.41
CA LYS A 9 11.12 4.84 -6.62
C LYS A 9 12.21 5.87 -6.37
N ASP A 10 11.90 7.14 -6.59
CA ASP A 10 12.84 8.24 -6.43
C ASP A 10 12.87 8.72 -4.98
N ALA A 11 11.71 8.72 -4.32
CA ALA A 11 11.55 9.15 -2.92
C ALA A 11 11.98 8.09 -1.88
N LEU A 12 12.16 6.83 -2.29
CA LEU A 12 12.43 5.71 -1.38
C LEU A 12 13.40 4.70 -1.97
N ASP A 13 14.47 4.37 -1.23
CA ASP A 13 15.33 3.24 -1.56
C ASP A 13 14.59 1.91 -1.40
N LEU A 14 14.11 1.36 -2.52
CA LEU A 14 13.35 0.11 -2.53
C LEU A 14 14.17 -1.10 -2.06
N LYS A 15 15.50 -1.00 -1.93
CA LYS A 15 16.33 -2.10 -1.41
C LYS A 15 15.94 -2.50 0.01
N ILE A 16 15.33 -1.59 0.79
CA ILE A 16 14.82 -1.89 2.13
C ILE A 16 13.78 -3.02 2.14
N PHE A 17 13.13 -3.28 1.00
CA PHE A 17 12.11 -4.31 0.84
C PHE A 17 12.65 -5.67 0.39
N THR A 18 13.94 -5.76 0.05
CA THR A 18 14.51 -6.99 -0.52
C THR A 18 14.43 -8.15 0.47
N ASN A 19 13.77 -9.25 0.06
CA ASN A 19 13.56 -10.45 0.88
C ASN A 19 12.86 -10.18 2.23
N LYS A 20 12.01 -9.15 2.30
CA LYS A 20 11.27 -8.77 3.50
C LYS A 20 9.77 -9.02 3.34
N ARG A 21 9.12 -9.47 4.42
CA ARG A 21 7.65 -9.44 4.54
C ARG A 21 7.21 -8.06 5.01
N ILE A 22 6.25 -7.48 4.32
CA ILE A 22 5.85 -6.08 4.49
C ILE A 22 4.38 -6.02 4.91
N CYS A 23 4.10 -5.26 5.95
CA CYS A 23 2.75 -4.91 6.37
C CYS A 23 2.43 -3.48 5.94
N ILE A 24 1.31 -3.26 5.27
CA ILE A 24 0.72 -1.94 5.10
C ILE A 24 -0.42 -1.79 6.12
N ASP A 25 -0.28 -0.83 7.03
CA ASP A 25 -1.26 -0.44 8.05
C ASP A 25 -2.01 0.83 7.58
N GLU A 26 -3.23 0.66 7.05
CA GLU A 26 -4.13 1.76 6.68
C GLU A 26 -4.80 2.35 7.92
N VAL A 27 -4.39 3.57 8.30
CA VAL A 27 -5.03 4.32 9.38
C VAL A 27 -6.09 5.27 8.81
N LEU A 28 -7.33 5.10 9.26
CA LEU A 28 -8.45 5.94 8.84
C LEU A 28 -8.20 7.43 9.19
N PRO A 29 -8.66 8.37 8.35
CA PRO A 29 -9.50 8.19 7.16
C PRO A 29 -8.74 7.93 5.85
N GLN A 30 -7.47 7.53 5.88
CA GLN A 30 -6.69 7.34 4.66
C GLN A 30 -7.13 6.11 3.85
N ASN A 31 -6.89 6.15 2.54
CA ASN A 31 -7.05 5.03 1.61
C ASN A 31 -5.67 4.71 1.00
N VAL A 32 -5.25 3.44 1.02
CA VAL A 32 -3.93 3.01 0.53
C VAL A 32 -3.92 2.39 -0.88
N ASP A 33 -4.98 2.54 -1.68
CA ASP A 33 -5.07 2.00 -3.05
C ASP A 33 -3.92 2.53 -3.91
N PHE A 34 -3.60 3.82 -3.75
CA PHE A 34 -2.47 4.44 -4.44
C PHE A 34 -1.16 3.72 -4.09
N LEU A 35 -0.90 3.46 -2.81
CA LEU A 35 0.34 2.86 -2.35
C LEU A 35 0.47 1.40 -2.82
N VAL A 36 -0.63 0.64 -2.79
CA VAL A 36 -0.69 -0.73 -3.30
C VAL A 36 -0.32 -0.77 -4.80
N LEU A 37 -0.87 0.15 -5.59
CA LEU A 37 -0.54 0.27 -7.02
C LEU A 37 0.91 0.70 -7.26
N ASP A 38 1.41 1.66 -6.46
CA ASP A 38 2.76 2.19 -6.58
C ASP A 38 3.79 1.11 -6.24
N LEU A 39 3.57 0.32 -5.17
CA LEU A 39 4.42 -0.81 -4.80
C LEU A 39 4.34 -1.96 -5.82
N SER A 40 3.15 -2.29 -6.32
CA SER A 40 2.97 -3.30 -7.37
C SER A 40 3.79 -2.95 -8.62
N SER A 41 3.65 -1.70 -9.10
CA SER A 41 4.42 -1.20 -10.24
C SER A 41 5.92 -1.11 -9.92
N ALA A 42 6.27 -0.73 -8.70
CA ALA A 42 7.66 -0.49 -8.34
C ALA A 42 8.47 -1.79 -8.20
N LEU A 43 7.86 -2.80 -7.59
CA LEU A 43 8.47 -4.09 -7.28
C LEU A 43 8.12 -5.19 -8.30
N GLY A 44 7.23 -4.91 -9.25
CA GLY A 44 6.79 -5.89 -10.25
C GLY A 44 5.91 -7.00 -9.68
N LEU A 45 5.11 -6.71 -8.65
CA LEU A 45 4.28 -7.68 -7.95
C LEU A 45 2.84 -7.68 -8.48
N SER A 46 2.22 -8.86 -8.57
CA SER A 46 0.77 -8.97 -8.79
C SER A 46 -0.02 -8.64 -7.52
N ILE A 47 -1.25 -8.18 -7.68
CA ILE A 47 -2.18 -7.88 -6.58
C ILE A 47 -3.31 -8.90 -6.59
N PHE A 48 -3.61 -9.46 -5.43
CA PHE A 48 -4.87 -10.15 -5.17
C PHE A 48 -5.68 -9.35 -4.14
N THR A 49 -6.91 -8.97 -4.47
CA THR A 49 -7.76 -8.15 -3.60
C THR A 49 -8.98 -8.91 -3.09
N PHE A 50 -9.20 -8.85 -1.77
CA PHE A 50 -10.41 -9.32 -1.10
C PHE A 50 -11.42 -8.19 -0.83
N ARG A 51 -11.02 -6.93 -1.04
CA ARG A 51 -11.86 -5.73 -0.79
C ARG A 51 -12.62 -5.30 -2.02
N GLU A 52 -11.89 -5.10 -3.13
CA GLU A 52 -12.41 -4.52 -4.36
C GLU A 52 -12.37 -5.51 -5.52
N THR A 53 -13.11 -5.17 -6.58
CA THR A 53 -13.03 -5.85 -7.88
C THR A 53 -11.71 -5.52 -8.59
N ALA A 54 -11.23 -6.42 -9.45
CA ALA A 54 -10.01 -6.15 -10.20
C ALA A 54 -10.16 -4.95 -11.16
N SER A 55 -11.38 -4.62 -11.60
CA SER A 55 -11.66 -3.48 -12.46
C SER A 55 -11.40 -2.13 -11.78
N HIS A 56 -11.62 -2.03 -10.46
CA HIS A 56 -11.32 -0.84 -9.66
C HIS A 56 -9.84 -0.44 -9.77
N TYR A 57 -8.95 -1.37 -9.42
CA TYR A 57 -7.51 -1.15 -9.51
C TYR A 57 -7.02 -0.90 -10.94
N ARG A 58 -7.54 -1.66 -11.92
CA ARG A 58 -7.19 -1.46 -13.34
C ARG A 58 -7.58 -0.06 -13.83
N LYS A 59 -8.73 0.48 -13.39
CA LYS A 59 -9.17 1.83 -13.72
C LYS A 59 -8.21 2.88 -13.16
N ILE A 60 -7.84 2.78 -11.89
CA ILE A 60 -6.88 3.72 -11.26
C ILE A 60 -5.51 3.61 -11.94
N ALA A 61 -5.01 2.40 -12.15
CA ALA A 61 -3.74 2.16 -12.83
C ALA A 61 -3.72 2.73 -14.25
N SER A 62 -4.81 2.56 -15.01
CA SER A 62 -4.94 3.13 -16.36
C SER A 62 -4.88 4.66 -16.35
N MET A 63 -5.50 5.34 -15.38
CA MET A 63 -5.42 6.80 -15.27
C MET A 63 -4.00 7.28 -14.95
N GLN A 64 -3.19 6.43 -14.32
CA GLN A 64 -1.82 6.73 -13.93
C GLN A 64 -0.77 6.15 -14.89
N GLY A 65 -1.18 5.56 -16.02
CA GLY A 65 -0.25 4.94 -16.98
C GLY A 65 0.51 3.73 -16.43
N LYS A 66 0.00 3.06 -15.39
CA LYS A 66 0.62 1.89 -14.76
C LYS A 66 0.07 0.59 -15.33
N LYS A 67 0.94 -0.39 -15.54
CA LYS A 67 0.56 -1.76 -15.87
C LYS A 67 0.55 -2.59 -14.59
N VAL A 68 -0.59 -3.18 -14.27
CA VAL A 68 -0.76 -4.01 -13.07
C VAL A 68 -1.44 -5.32 -13.42
N VAL A 69 -1.01 -6.40 -12.76
CA VAL A 69 -1.70 -7.69 -12.80
C VAL A 69 -2.51 -7.79 -11.52
N VAL A 70 -3.83 -7.72 -11.66
CA VAL A 70 -4.76 -7.72 -10.52
C VAL A 70 -5.80 -8.82 -10.71
N ARG A 71 -6.06 -9.59 -9.67
CA ARG A 71 -7.19 -10.50 -9.54
C ARG A 71 -7.96 -10.21 -8.26
N SER A 72 -9.23 -10.57 -8.23
CA SER A 72 -10.09 -10.38 -7.07
C SER A 72 -10.71 -11.70 -6.62
N ILE A 73 -11.09 -11.77 -5.34
CA ILE A 73 -11.91 -12.86 -4.82
C ILE A 73 -13.22 -13.02 -5.61
N TYR A 74 -13.74 -11.92 -6.17
CA TYR A 74 -14.95 -11.91 -7.00
C TYR A 74 -14.76 -12.53 -8.40
N ASP A 75 -13.52 -12.83 -8.81
CA ASP A 75 -13.20 -13.37 -10.14
C ASP A 75 -13.06 -14.91 -10.18
N GLY A 76 -13.25 -15.62 -9.07
CA GLY A 76 -13.21 -17.10 -9.04
C GLY A 76 -12.21 -17.71 -8.05
N GLY A 77 -12.11 -17.16 -6.84
CA GLY A 77 -11.31 -17.73 -5.76
C GLY A 77 -9.88 -17.19 -5.66
N TYR A 78 -9.23 -17.49 -4.53
CA TYR A 78 -7.89 -16.99 -4.23
C TYR A 78 -6.82 -17.58 -5.16
N ILE A 79 -5.91 -16.71 -5.61
CA ILE A 79 -4.74 -17.06 -6.40
C ILE A 79 -3.53 -16.33 -5.81
N GLU A 80 -2.45 -17.07 -5.62
CA GLU A 80 -1.20 -16.55 -5.06
C GLU A 80 -0.74 -15.28 -5.79
N SER A 81 -0.30 -14.29 -5.02
CA SER A 81 0.11 -12.98 -5.54
C SER A 81 1.09 -12.30 -4.60
N GLY A 82 1.94 -11.44 -5.16
CA GLY A 82 2.95 -10.74 -4.39
C GLY A 82 2.37 -9.75 -3.37
N ILE A 83 1.22 -9.15 -3.67
CA ILE A 83 0.48 -8.27 -2.76
C ILE A 83 -0.89 -8.87 -2.46
N ILE A 84 -1.22 -8.98 -1.18
CA ILE A 84 -2.53 -9.37 -0.68
C ILE A 84 -3.22 -8.14 -0.11
N ASP A 85 -4.27 -7.70 -0.79
CA ASP A 85 -5.07 -6.55 -0.39
C ASP A 85 -6.31 -6.96 0.41
N ASP A 86 -6.40 -6.42 1.63
CA ASP A 86 -7.36 -6.76 2.68
C ASP A 86 -7.20 -8.18 3.26
N VAL A 87 -6.08 -8.35 3.96
CA VAL A 87 -5.70 -9.59 4.67
C VAL A 87 -6.73 -9.96 5.73
N TRP A 88 -7.34 -8.98 6.40
CA TRP A 88 -8.31 -9.27 7.45
C TRP A 88 -9.52 -10.00 6.86
N SER A 89 -10.06 -9.49 5.73
CA SER A 89 -11.15 -10.16 5.01
C SER A 89 -10.72 -11.53 4.49
N ALA A 90 -9.50 -11.65 3.94
CA ALA A 90 -8.97 -12.92 3.46
C ALA A 90 -9.00 -14.01 4.55
N THR A 91 -8.53 -13.66 5.75
CA THR A 91 -8.33 -14.62 6.85
C THR A 91 -9.60 -14.86 7.67
N ASN A 92 -10.41 -13.82 7.93
CA ASN A 92 -11.56 -13.89 8.84
C ASN A 92 -12.90 -14.09 8.15
N MET A 93 -13.03 -13.70 6.87
CA MET A 93 -14.30 -13.79 6.13
C MET A 93 -14.25 -14.88 5.07
N CYS A 94 -13.10 -15.02 4.39
CA CYS A 94 -12.93 -16.00 3.32
C CYS A 94 -12.18 -17.27 3.78
N GLU A 95 -11.70 -17.30 5.03
CA GLU A 95 -10.92 -18.41 5.62
C GLU A 95 -9.77 -18.89 4.70
N CYS A 96 -9.21 -17.95 3.94
CA CYS A 96 -8.16 -18.23 2.97
C CYS A 96 -6.80 -18.16 3.64
N ARG A 97 -6.00 -19.21 3.47
CA ARG A 97 -4.57 -19.14 3.75
C ARG A 97 -3.89 -18.41 2.59
N VAL A 98 -3.47 -17.19 2.85
CA VAL A 98 -2.79 -16.33 1.87
C VAL A 98 -1.28 -16.38 2.06
N ASP A 99 -0.55 -16.25 0.96
CA ASP A 99 0.88 -16.00 0.93
C ASP A 99 1.15 -14.81 0.01
N GLY A 100 2.14 -14.00 0.38
CA GLY A 100 2.47 -12.76 -0.31
C GLY A 100 3.57 -12.00 0.40
N MET A 101 4.33 -11.24 -0.37
CA MET A 101 5.41 -10.40 0.15
C MET A 101 4.85 -9.17 0.89
N VAL A 102 3.78 -8.58 0.36
CA VAL A 102 3.15 -7.36 0.92
C VAL A 102 1.72 -7.67 1.33
N TRP A 103 1.39 -7.41 2.58
CA TRP A 103 0.08 -7.67 3.16
C TRP A 103 -0.53 -6.34 3.60
N THR A 104 -1.69 -6.02 3.02
CA THR A 104 -2.39 -4.76 3.30
C THR A 104 -3.56 -5.02 4.24
N TYR A 105 -3.53 -4.38 5.41
CA TYR A 105 -4.66 -4.30 6.32
C TYR A 105 -5.46 -3.04 6.03
N ARG A 106 -6.75 -3.23 5.76
CA ARG A 106 -7.67 -2.15 5.39
C ARG A 106 -8.54 -1.73 6.56
N SER A 107 -9.10 -0.53 6.48
CA SER A 107 -10.13 -0.06 7.41
C SER A 107 -9.71 -0.12 8.88
N GLY A 108 -8.44 0.11 9.19
CA GLY A 108 -7.93 0.06 10.57
C GLY A 108 -7.98 -1.32 11.23
N THR A 109 -8.07 -2.40 10.45
CA THR A 109 -8.10 -3.78 10.99
C THR A 109 -6.75 -4.28 11.50
N CYS A 110 -5.66 -3.58 11.17
CA CYS A 110 -4.32 -3.92 11.66
C CYS A 110 -4.21 -3.67 13.16
N LYS A 111 -3.81 -4.68 13.93
CA LYS A 111 -3.42 -4.51 15.33
C LYS A 111 -1.91 -4.49 15.43
N LYS A 112 -1.37 -3.81 16.45
CA LYS A 112 0.09 -3.81 16.73
C LYS A 112 0.66 -5.23 16.88
N SER A 113 -0.14 -6.19 17.36
CA SER A 113 0.28 -7.59 17.44
C SER A 113 0.54 -8.21 16.07
N ASN A 114 -0.15 -7.78 15.02
CA ASN A 114 0.09 -8.26 13.66
C ASN A 114 1.47 -7.83 13.15
N TRP A 115 1.99 -6.69 13.59
CA TRP A 115 3.31 -6.20 13.17
C TRP A 115 4.44 -7.19 13.45
N TYR A 116 4.28 -8.07 14.45
CA TYR A 116 5.30 -9.06 14.77
C TYR A 116 5.48 -10.15 13.70
N GLU A 117 4.54 -10.28 12.76
CA GLU A 117 4.61 -11.26 11.66
C GLU A 117 5.41 -10.75 10.45
N TYR A 118 5.86 -9.49 10.48
CA TYR A 118 6.49 -8.79 9.36
C TYR A 118 7.85 -8.22 9.73
N ASP A 119 8.68 -8.06 8.70
CA ASP A 119 9.99 -7.41 8.84
C ASP A 119 9.88 -5.88 8.79
N ILE A 120 8.99 -5.37 7.91
CA ILE A 120 8.83 -3.95 7.65
C ILE A 120 7.36 -3.56 7.80
N ILE A 121 7.11 -2.46 8.48
CA ILE A 121 5.80 -1.85 8.62
C ILE A 121 5.78 -0.54 7.84
N ILE A 122 4.80 -0.41 6.95
CA ILE A 122 4.46 0.82 6.24
C ILE A 122 3.13 1.31 6.81
N ARG A 123 3.18 2.38 7.59
CA ARG A 123 2.00 2.95 8.23
C ARG A 123 1.58 4.22 7.51
N VAL A 124 0.34 4.25 7.02
CA VAL A 124 -0.22 5.39 6.28
C VAL A 124 -1.15 6.15 7.19
N LEU A 125 -0.82 7.40 7.50
CA LEU A 125 -1.42 8.22 8.54
C LEU A 125 -2.05 9.49 7.95
N PRO A 126 -3.15 9.99 8.54
CA PRO A 126 -3.59 11.36 8.30
C PRO A 126 -2.55 12.36 8.79
N LEU A 127 -2.67 13.61 8.33
CA LEU A 127 -1.89 14.70 8.86
C LEU A 127 -2.35 15.04 10.27
N ASP A 128 -1.40 15.37 11.15
CA ASP A 128 -1.72 15.85 12.51
C ASP A 128 -2.56 17.14 12.48
N SER A 129 -2.41 17.95 11.43
CA SER A 129 -3.20 19.17 11.19
C SER A 129 -4.61 18.90 10.63
N GLY A 130 -4.97 17.64 10.36
CA GLY A 130 -6.24 17.25 9.76
C GLY A 130 -6.21 17.23 8.23
N VAL A 131 -6.44 18.38 7.58
CA VAL A 131 -6.60 18.48 6.12
C VAL A 131 -5.63 19.50 5.53
N SER A 132 -5.06 19.20 4.36
CA SER A 132 -4.22 20.13 3.60
C SER A 132 -4.52 20.03 2.11
N THR A 133 -4.37 21.16 1.41
CA THR A 133 -4.47 21.19 -0.06
C THR A 133 -3.23 20.59 -0.71
N ASP A 134 -2.07 20.68 -0.06
CA ASP A 134 -0.76 20.40 -0.65
C ASP A 134 -0.32 18.96 -0.42
N VAL A 135 -0.79 18.32 0.65
CA VAL A 135 -0.49 16.94 1.04
C VAL A 135 -1.73 16.28 1.60
N ASP A 136 -1.90 14.98 1.38
CA ASP A 136 -3.07 14.21 1.85
C ASP A 136 -2.77 13.44 3.14
N GLY A 137 -1.51 13.10 3.39
CA GLY A 137 -1.09 12.32 4.54
C GLY A 137 0.41 12.08 4.63
N THR A 138 0.79 11.22 5.56
CA THR A 138 2.16 10.82 5.83
C THR A 138 2.29 9.30 5.78
N ILE A 139 3.42 8.81 5.27
CA ILE A 139 3.80 7.39 5.28
C ILE A 139 5.03 7.24 6.15
N LEU A 140 4.95 6.37 7.15
CA LEU A 140 6.09 5.97 7.99
C LEU A 140 6.52 4.57 7.61
N ILE A 141 7.82 4.37 7.40
CA ILE A 141 8.41 3.08 7.08
C ILE A 141 9.43 2.74 8.15
N PHE A 142 9.23 1.63 8.85
CA PHE A 142 10.05 1.24 10.00
C PHE A 142 10.08 -0.27 10.19
N ASP A 143 11.09 -0.75 10.90
CA ASP A 143 11.10 -2.07 11.54
C ASP A 143 11.09 -1.91 13.06
N ARG A 144 11.36 -2.99 13.79
CA ARG A 144 11.38 -2.98 15.26
C ARG A 144 12.49 -2.12 15.88
N GLU A 145 13.57 -1.89 15.14
CA GLU A 145 14.80 -1.28 15.64
C GLU A 145 14.97 0.16 15.13
N ARG A 146 14.52 0.44 13.91
CA ARG A 146 14.77 1.72 13.24
C ARG A 146 13.63 2.16 12.33
N LYS A 147 13.58 3.47 12.15
CA LYS A 147 12.78 4.14 11.12
C LYS A 147 13.63 4.31 9.85
N TYR A 148 13.12 3.82 8.72
CA TYR A 148 13.76 3.93 7.41
C TYR A 148 13.44 5.25 6.72
N ALA A 149 12.16 5.62 6.71
CA ALA A 149 11.69 6.80 6.00
C ALA A 149 10.43 7.39 6.64
N GLU A 150 10.24 8.68 6.43
CA GLU A 150 8.97 9.37 6.58
C GLU A 150 8.75 10.22 5.33
N LEU A 151 7.65 9.94 4.63
CA LEU A 151 7.29 10.60 3.38
C LEU A 151 5.95 11.30 3.57
N ARG A 152 5.81 12.50 3.02
CA ARG A 152 4.49 13.09 2.77
C ARG A 152 4.04 12.69 1.37
N TYR A 153 2.74 12.55 1.14
CA TYR A 153 2.21 12.24 -0.18
C TYR A 153 1.03 13.13 -0.58
N LYS A 154 0.82 13.23 -1.89
CA LYS A 154 -0.38 13.81 -2.50
C LYS A 154 -0.85 12.89 -3.63
N VAL A 155 -2.10 12.46 -3.58
CA VAL A 155 -2.76 11.68 -4.63
C VAL A 155 -3.36 12.64 -5.64
N LEU A 156 -2.83 12.62 -6.86
CA LEU A 156 -3.36 13.36 -7.99
C LEU A 156 -4.05 12.39 -8.95
N ARG A 157 -4.88 12.93 -9.85
CA ARG A 157 -5.64 12.11 -10.81
C ARG A 157 -4.76 11.19 -11.66
N SER A 158 -3.59 11.67 -12.07
CA SER A 158 -2.67 10.97 -12.99
C SER A 158 -1.45 10.36 -12.32
N ARG A 159 -1.19 10.64 -11.04
CA ARG A 159 -0.02 10.12 -10.32
C ARG A 159 -0.15 10.31 -8.82
N THR A 160 0.71 9.63 -8.07
CA THR A 160 1.00 9.98 -6.67
C THR A 160 2.31 10.76 -6.64
N ALA A 161 2.35 11.82 -5.85
CA ALA A 161 3.53 12.63 -5.61
C ALA A 161 4.02 12.40 -4.18
N TYR A 162 5.30 12.11 -4.00
CA TYR A 162 5.94 11.90 -2.71
C TYR A 162 6.93 13.03 -2.41
N TYR A 163 7.10 13.34 -1.12
CA TYR A 163 8.00 14.38 -0.63
C TYR A 163 8.77 13.85 0.58
N THR A 164 10.10 13.81 0.49
CA THR A 164 10.99 13.56 1.62
C THR A 164 11.05 14.81 2.51
N GLN A 165 11.13 14.63 3.83
CA GLN A 165 11.47 15.73 4.74
C GLN A 165 12.96 16.05 4.71
#